data_AF-A0A354NZE0-F1
#
_entry.id   AF-A0A354NZE0-F1
#
_cell.length_a   1.000
_cell.length_b   1.000
_cell.length_c   1.000
_cell.angle_alpha   90.00
_cell.angle_beta   90.00
_cell.angle_gamma   90.00
#
_symmetry.space_group_name_H-M   'P 1'
#
loop_
_entity.id
_entity.type
_entity.pdbx_description
1 polymer ?
#
loop_
_entity_poly.entity_id
_entity_poly.type
_entity_poly.pdbx_seq_one_letter_code
_entity_poly.pdbx_strand_id
1 'polypeptide(L)'
;SRDVALTYAMIEVMDQAAGRILTELEYQGLDENTIVMFTSDNGPAFMLRSDQVPSGVNIDTTRYNWGFNGAKGSVYEGGIRVAMIMRWTNGLPSGHHEVTNLIHFTDWLPTLAAAAGIDMQGDLPLDRNNVLPQILGEQP
;
A
#
# COMPACT_ATOMS: atom_id res chain seq x y z
N SER A 1 10.78 -22.60 0.62
CA SER A 1 12.24 -22.73 0.74
C SER A 1 12.73 -21.89 1.92
N ARG A 2 14.01 -22.00 2.30
CA ARG A 2 14.62 -21.12 3.32
C ARG A 2 14.49 -19.64 2.92
N ASP A 3 14.65 -19.32 1.65
CA ASP A 3 14.68 -17.96 1.13
C ASP A 3 13.30 -17.30 1.15
N VAL A 4 12.25 -18.08 0.87
CA VAL A 4 10.86 -17.65 1.09
C VAL A 4 10.59 -17.40 2.58
N ALA A 5 11.11 -18.26 3.48
CA ALA A 5 10.95 -18.05 4.92
C ALA A 5 11.65 -16.77 5.41
N LEU A 6 12.82 -16.44 4.85
CA LEU A 6 13.49 -15.16 5.12
C LEU A 6 12.63 -13.97 4.66
N THR A 7 12.02 -14.06 3.48
CA THR A 7 11.09 -13.03 2.99
C THR A 7 9.91 -12.84 3.95
N TYR A 8 9.33 -13.93 4.47
CA TYR A 8 8.24 -13.86 5.44
C TYR A 8 8.68 -13.29 6.80
N ALA A 9 9.88 -13.61 7.26
CA ALA A 9 10.45 -12.98 8.45
C ALA A 9 10.64 -11.46 8.27
N MET A 10 11.03 -11.00 7.07
CA MET A 10 11.10 -9.57 6.77
C MET A 10 9.71 -8.90 6.80
N ILE A 11 8.68 -9.59 6.32
CA ILE A 11 7.29 -9.09 6.40
C ILE A 11 6.85 -8.97 7.86
N GLU A 12 7.15 -9.96 8.71
CA GLU A 12 6.84 -9.90 10.14
C GLU A 12 7.54 -8.71 10.84
N VAL A 13 8.82 -8.47 10.54
CA VAL A 13 9.55 -7.31 11.09
C VAL A 13 8.93 -5.99 10.63
N MET A 14 8.50 -5.90 9.37
CA MET A 14 7.80 -4.73 8.84
C MET A 14 6.44 -4.51 9.53
N ASP A 15 5.67 -5.57 9.74
CA ASP A 15 4.39 -5.51 10.46
C ASP A 15 4.57 -5.00 11.90
N GLN A 16 5.56 -5.53 12.63
CA GLN A 16 5.93 -5.04 13.96
C GLN A 16 6.38 -3.58 13.95
N ALA A 17 7.05 -3.13 12.88
CA ALA A 17 7.41 -1.71 12.72
C ALA A 17 6.19 -0.82 12.49
N ALA A 18 5.23 -1.25 11.66
CA ALA A 18 3.97 -0.55 11.46
C ALA A 18 3.18 -0.44 12.77
N GLY A 19 3.10 -1.53 13.55
CA GLY A 19 2.47 -1.53 14.88
C GLY A 19 3.09 -0.50 15.82
N ARG A 20 4.42 -0.37 15.85
CA ARG A 20 5.11 0.65 16.66
C ARG A 20 4.75 2.08 16.25
N ILE A 21 4.58 2.35 14.96
CA ILE A 21 4.14 3.67 14.48
C ILE A 21 2.71 3.96 14.96
N LEU A 22 1.80 2.99 14.83
CA LEU A 22 0.42 3.15 15.27
C LEU A 22 0.31 3.37 16.79
N THR A 23 1.04 2.59 17.58
CA THR A 23 1.11 2.77 19.04
C THR A 23 1.63 4.15 19.43
N GLU A 24 2.64 4.66 18.71
CA GLU A 24 3.18 6.00 18.99
C GLU A 24 2.15 7.11 18.65
N LEU A 25 1.44 6.99 17.53
CA LEU A 25 0.37 7.94 17.19
C LEU A 25 -0.72 7.98 18.25
N GLU A 26 -1.13 6.82 18.78
CA GLU A 26 -2.10 6.72 19.87
C GLU A 26 -1.55 7.31 21.17
N TYR A 27 -0.31 6.98 21.54
CA TYR A 27 0.33 7.51 22.75
C TYR A 27 0.44 9.04 22.75
N GLN A 28 0.71 9.64 21.58
CA GLN A 28 0.77 11.09 21.41
C GLN A 28 -0.60 11.76 21.23
N GLY A 29 -1.69 10.98 21.16
CA GLY A 29 -3.04 11.50 20.91
C GLY A 29 -3.22 12.11 19.52
N LEU A 30 -2.45 11.64 18.54
CA LEU A 30 -2.47 12.12 17.14
C LEU A 30 -3.26 11.19 16.21
N ASP A 31 -3.66 10.02 16.68
CA ASP A 31 -4.21 8.96 15.86
C ASP A 31 -5.57 9.30 15.24
N GLU A 32 -6.35 10.17 15.89
CA GLU A 32 -7.67 10.61 15.44
C GLU A 32 -7.64 11.43 14.13
N ASN A 33 -6.64 12.30 13.97
CA ASN A 33 -6.50 13.22 12.84
C ASN A 33 -5.28 12.92 11.96
N THR A 34 -4.85 11.65 11.94
CA THR A 34 -3.74 11.18 11.10
C THR A 34 -4.27 10.18 10.07
N ILE A 35 -3.95 10.41 8.80
CA ILE A 35 -4.15 9.43 7.73
C ILE A 35 -2.94 8.49 7.71
N VAL A 36 -3.18 7.20 7.92
CA VAL A 36 -2.17 6.14 7.76
C VAL A 36 -2.54 5.29 6.56
N MET A 37 -1.61 5.13 5.62
CA MET A 37 -1.76 4.29 4.43
C MET A 37 -0.69 3.21 4.42
N PHE A 38 -1.09 1.96 4.19
CA PHE A 38 -0.19 0.85 3.99
C PHE A 38 -0.42 0.25 2.60
N THR A 39 0.62 0.24 1.78
CA THR A 39 0.57 -0.28 0.41
C THR A 39 1.95 -0.71 -0.10
N SER A 40 2.05 -1.11 -1.37
CA SER A 40 3.29 -1.51 -2.05
C SER A 40 3.41 -0.75 -3.38
N ASP A 41 4.64 -0.58 -3.87
CA ASP A 41 4.94 0.09 -5.14
C ASP A 41 4.76 -0.83 -6.37
N ASN A 42 4.80 -2.14 -6.16
CA ASN A 42 4.55 -3.18 -7.16
C ASN A 42 4.18 -4.51 -6.49
N GLY A 43 3.78 -5.47 -7.31
CA GLY A 43 3.65 -6.86 -6.91
C GLY A 43 4.99 -7.50 -6.50
N PRO A 44 4.97 -8.73 -5.95
CA PRO A 44 6.17 -9.36 -5.41
C PRO A 44 7.25 -9.59 -6.48
N ALA A 45 8.50 -9.35 -6.13
CA ALA A 45 9.63 -9.88 -6.88
C ALA A 45 9.83 -11.36 -6.54
N PHE A 46 9.74 -12.25 -7.53
CA PHE A 46 10.05 -13.68 -7.36
C PHE A 46 11.53 -13.97 -7.60
N MET A 47 12.16 -13.29 -8.55
CA MET A 47 13.59 -13.40 -8.80
C MET A 47 14.29 -12.19 -8.19
N LEU A 48 15.04 -12.43 -7.12
CA LEU A 48 15.87 -11.41 -6.49
C LEU A 48 17.14 -11.20 -7.31
N ARG A 49 17.73 -10.01 -7.20
CA ARG A 49 19.03 -9.75 -7.82
C ARG A 49 20.12 -10.41 -6.98
N SER A 50 21.05 -11.10 -7.64
CA SER A 50 22.15 -11.80 -6.97
C SER A 50 23.08 -10.87 -6.19
N ASP A 51 23.16 -9.60 -6.56
CA ASP A 51 23.94 -8.56 -5.86
C ASP A 51 23.20 -7.98 -4.63
N GLN A 52 21.94 -8.35 -4.42
CA GLN A 52 21.10 -7.86 -3.32
C GLN A 52 20.79 -8.94 -2.27
N VAL A 53 21.35 -10.14 -2.42
CA VAL A 53 21.13 -11.25 -1.49
C VAL A 53 22.45 -11.75 -0.90
N PRO A 54 22.47 -12.13 0.39
CA PRO A 54 23.65 -12.74 1.00
C PRO A 54 24.11 -14.00 0.25
N SER A 55 25.41 -14.30 0.32
CA SER A 55 25.95 -15.54 -0.23
C SER A 55 25.22 -16.77 0.34
N GLY A 56 24.82 -17.69 -0.54
CA GLY A 56 24.10 -18.91 -0.17
C GLY A 56 22.58 -18.75 -0.03
N VAL A 57 22.03 -17.57 -0.33
CA VAL A 57 20.58 -17.36 -0.49
C VAL A 57 20.21 -17.61 -1.95
N ASN A 58 19.14 -18.38 -2.18
CA ASN A 58 18.60 -18.58 -3.52
C ASN A 58 17.89 -17.31 -3.99
N ILE A 59 18.14 -16.91 -5.22
CA ILE A 59 17.46 -15.77 -5.85
C ILE A 59 15.99 -16.06 -6.17
N ASP A 60 15.61 -17.34 -6.30
CA ASP A 60 14.23 -17.73 -6.49
C ASP A 60 13.47 -17.74 -5.15
N THR A 61 12.60 -16.74 -5.03
CA THR A 61 11.68 -16.51 -3.91
C THR A 61 10.23 -16.52 -4.38
N THR A 62 9.94 -17.33 -5.41
CA THR A 62 8.57 -17.58 -5.89
C THR A 62 7.70 -18.02 -4.72
N ARG A 63 6.61 -17.28 -4.52
CA ARG A 63 5.73 -17.41 -3.36
C ARG A 63 4.31 -16.99 -3.71
N TYR A 64 3.39 -17.21 -2.79
CA TYR A 64 1.98 -16.87 -2.99
C TYR A 64 1.80 -15.36 -3.22
N ASN A 65 1.09 -15.01 -4.30
CA ASN A 65 0.72 -13.64 -4.69
C ASN A 65 -0.79 -13.52 -4.92
N TRP A 66 -1.59 -14.29 -4.18
CA TRP A 66 -3.04 -14.42 -4.38
C TRP A 66 -3.48 -15.19 -5.63
N GLY A 67 -2.55 -15.90 -6.29
CA GLY A 67 -2.84 -16.65 -7.51
C GLY A 67 -2.99 -15.76 -8.75
N PHE A 68 -2.58 -14.49 -8.65
CA PHE A 68 -2.57 -13.58 -9.79
C PHE A 68 -1.46 -13.96 -10.79
N ASN A 69 -1.73 -13.71 -12.08
CA ASN A 69 -0.74 -13.89 -13.12
C ASN A 69 0.33 -12.79 -13.04
N GLY A 70 1.60 -13.14 -13.23
CA GLY A 70 2.72 -12.21 -13.21
C GLY A 70 3.27 -11.88 -11.82
N ALA A 71 4.28 -11.02 -11.82
CA ALA A 71 5.07 -10.58 -10.67
C ALA A 71 5.65 -9.19 -10.99
N LYS A 72 6.47 -8.62 -10.09
CA LYS A 72 7.18 -7.35 -10.34
C LYS A 72 7.75 -7.26 -11.77
N GLY A 73 7.44 -6.18 -12.48
CA GLY A 73 7.87 -5.95 -13.86
C GLY A 73 6.88 -6.46 -14.93
N SER A 74 5.83 -7.17 -14.53
CA SER A 74 4.71 -7.53 -15.39
C SER A 74 3.58 -6.50 -15.31
N VAL A 75 2.83 -6.35 -16.40
CA VAL A 75 1.58 -5.57 -16.45
C VAL A 75 0.35 -6.42 -16.09
N TYR A 76 0.52 -7.70 -15.79
CA TYR A 76 -0.56 -8.54 -15.28
C TYR A 76 -0.84 -8.25 -13.80
N GLU A 77 -2.02 -8.65 -13.30
CA GLU A 77 -2.48 -8.39 -11.93
C GLU A 77 -1.42 -8.65 -10.85
N GLY A 78 -0.64 -9.73 -10.95
CA GLY A 78 0.38 -10.07 -9.97
C GLY A 78 1.60 -9.16 -9.97
N GLY A 79 1.75 -8.30 -10.97
CA GLY A 79 2.78 -7.26 -11.05
C GLY A 79 2.31 -5.87 -10.62
N ILE A 80 1.02 -5.55 -10.76
CA ILE A 80 0.47 -4.20 -10.54
C ILE A 80 -0.55 -4.10 -9.40
N ARG A 81 -1.26 -5.19 -9.07
CA ARG A 81 -2.24 -5.20 -7.98
C ARG A 81 -1.53 -5.44 -6.66
N VAL A 82 -1.76 -4.54 -5.71
CA VAL A 82 -1.10 -4.52 -4.40
C VAL A 82 -2.13 -4.38 -3.28
N ALA A 83 -1.72 -4.72 -2.06
CA ALA A 83 -2.53 -4.43 -0.89
C ALA A 83 -2.66 -2.91 -0.68
N MET A 84 -3.82 -2.46 -0.22
CA MET A 84 -4.05 -1.08 0.19
C MET A 84 -4.93 -1.09 1.44
N ILE A 85 -4.43 -0.52 2.52
CA ILE A 85 -5.17 -0.32 3.78
C ILE A 85 -5.04 1.14 4.15
N MET A 86 -6.14 1.79 4.50
CA MET A 86 -6.17 3.15 5.00
C MET A 86 -6.84 3.19 6.38
N ARG A 87 -6.24 3.93 7.31
CA ARG A 87 -6.82 4.26 8.62
C ARG A 87 -6.85 5.78 8.76
N TRP A 88 -8.02 6.33 9.10
CA TRP A 88 -8.20 7.73 9.47
C TRP A 88 -9.46 7.83 10.32
N THR A 89 -9.28 7.80 11.65
CA THR A 89 -10.35 7.54 12.62
C THR A 89 -11.50 8.55 12.52
N ASN A 90 -11.20 9.84 12.39
CA ASN A 90 -12.23 10.89 12.32
C ASN A 90 -12.64 11.26 10.88
N GLY A 91 -12.04 10.65 9.85
CA GLY A 91 -12.34 10.98 8.46
C GLY A 91 -12.87 9.83 7.61
N LEU A 92 -12.88 8.58 8.09
CA LEU A 92 -13.48 7.45 7.40
C LEU A 92 -14.76 6.95 8.10
N PRO A 93 -15.64 6.24 7.37
CA PRO A 93 -16.74 5.52 7.99
C PRO A 93 -16.24 4.58 9.10
N SER A 94 -17.00 4.50 10.20
CA SER A 94 -16.62 3.65 11.33
C SER A 94 -16.74 2.16 11.00
N GLY A 95 -15.85 1.37 11.59
CA GLY A 95 -15.81 -0.08 11.39
C GLY A 95 -15.07 -0.50 10.11
N HIS A 96 -15.31 -1.73 9.68
CA HIS A 96 -14.70 -2.27 8.47
C HIS A 96 -15.42 -1.73 7.23
N HIS A 97 -14.68 -0.98 6.40
CA HIS A 97 -15.18 -0.42 5.15
C HIS A 97 -14.35 -0.97 3.98
N GLU A 98 -15.00 -1.73 3.09
CA GLU A 98 -14.37 -2.31 1.91
C GLU A 98 -14.67 -1.43 0.68
N VAL A 99 -13.62 -0.96 0.03
CA VAL A 99 -13.70 -0.19 -1.22
C VAL A 99 -13.33 -1.12 -2.37
N THR A 100 -14.26 -1.35 -3.29
CA THR A 100 -14.08 -2.28 -4.43
C THR A 100 -13.75 -1.57 -5.75
N ASN A 101 -13.73 -0.24 -5.72
CA ASN A 101 -13.35 0.62 -6.83
C ASN A 101 -11.93 0.34 -7.31
N LEU A 102 -11.70 0.49 -8.62
CA LEU A 102 -10.36 0.52 -9.18
C LEU A 102 -9.71 1.87 -8.86
N ILE A 103 -8.72 1.84 -7.98
CA ILE A 103 -7.91 3.00 -7.58
C ILE A 103 -6.47 2.74 -8.02
N HIS A 104 -5.87 3.70 -8.70
CA HIS A 104 -4.49 3.63 -9.15
C HIS A 104 -3.58 4.50 -8.28
N PHE A 105 -2.27 4.20 -8.24
CA PHE A 105 -1.32 4.92 -7.39
C PHE A 105 -1.26 6.42 -7.67
N THR A 106 -1.59 6.84 -8.90
CA THR A 106 -1.63 8.26 -9.32
C THR A 106 -2.80 9.03 -8.70
N ASP A 107 -3.83 8.36 -8.20
CA ASP A 107 -5.00 8.98 -7.57
C ASP A 107 -4.69 9.45 -6.14
N TRP A 108 -3.62 8.96 -5.51
CA TRP A 108 -3.31 9.32 -4.12
C TRP A 108 -2.94 10.78 -3.94
N LEU A 109 -2.24 11.39 -4.89
CA LEU A 109 -1.85 12.79 -4.78
C LEU A 109 -3.05 13.75 -4.69
N PRO A 110 -4.02 13.76 -5.63
CA PRO A 110 -5.20 14.62 -5.48
C PRO A 110 -6.08 14.22 -4.30
N THR A 111 -6.16 12.93 -3.98
CA THR A 111 -6.99 12.43 -2.87
C THR A 111 -6.47 12.93 -1.53
N LEU A 112 -5.16 12.84 -1.30
CA LEU A 112 -4.53 13.32 -0.07
C LEU A 112 -4.51 14.85 0.00
N ALA A 113 -4.35 15.55 -1.13
CA ALA A 113 -4.48 17.00 -1.18
C ALA A 113 -5.91 17.44 -0.78
N ALA A 114 -6.93 16.81 -1.36
CA ALA A 114 -8.32 17.08 -1.01
C ALA A 114 -8.62 16.78 0.47
N ALA A 115 -8.13 15.66 1.00
CA ALA A 115 -8.27 15.31 2.41
C ALA A 115 -7.58 16.32 3.35
N ALA A 116 -6.47 16.93 2.90
CA ALA A 116 -5.77 18.00 3.61
C ALA A 116 -6.40 19.39 3.40
N GLY A 117 -7.50 19.52 2.65
CA GLY A 117 -8.11 20.80 2.31
C GLY A 117 -7.27 21.67 1.37
N ILE A 118 -6.33 21.06 0.64
CA ILE A 118 -5.44 21.74 -0.30
C ILE A 118 -6.08 21.72 -1.68
N ASP A 119 -6.34 22.91 -2.22
CA ASP A 119 -6.69 23.08 -3.62
C ASP A 119 -5.44 22.92 -4.50
N MET A 120 -5.39 21.84 -5.28
CA MET A 120 -4.28 21.59 -6.18
C MET A 120 -4.40 22.48 -7.42
N GLN A 121 -3.83 23.67 -7.34
CA GLN A 121 -3.70 24.60 -8.46
C GLN A 121 -2.40 24.29 -9.23
N GLY A 122 -2.51 23.98 -10.52
CA GLY A 122 -1.35 23.81 -11.39
C GLY A 122 -1.73 23.49 -12.84
N ASP A 123 -0.90 23.96 -13.77
CA ASP A 123 -1.13 23.81 -15.22
C ASP A 123 -0.71 22.44 -15.77
N LEU A 124 -0.22 21.54 -14.91
CA LEU A 124 0.21 20.22 -15.33
C LEU A 124 -1.03 19.33 -15.54
N PRO A 125 -1.17 18.64 -16.69
CA PRO A 125 -2.20 17.64 -16.86
C PRO A 125 -1.94 16.52 -15.86
N LEU A 126 -2.92 16.30 -15.00
CA LEU A 126 -2.89 15.27 -13.98
C LEU A 126 -3.65 14.05 -14.48
N ASP A 127 -2.96 12.92 -14.67
CA ASP A 127 -3.58 11.60 -14.88
C ASP A 127 -4.25 11.12 -13.57
N ARG A 128 -5.26 11.85 -13.07
CA ARG A 128 -5.65 11.68 -11.66
C ARG A 128 -7.13 11.97 -11.42
N ASN A 129 -7.76 11.11 -10.63
CA ASN A 129 -9.05 11.39 -10.02
C ASN A 129 -8.86 11.54 -8.51
N ASN A 130 -9.54 12.53 -7.91
CA ASN A 130 -9.75 12.51 -6.46
C ASN A 130 -10.73 11.37 -6.17
N VAL A 131 -10.24 10.32 -5.49
CA VAL A 131 -11.04 9.14 -5.13
C VAL A 131 -11.57 9.18 -3.71
N LEU A 132 -11.42 10.32 -3.01
CA LEU A 132 -11.93 10.49 -1.66
C LEU A 132 -13.44 10.20 -1.55
N PRO A 133 -14.31 10.64 -2.48
CA PRO A 133 -15.74 10.30 -2.44
C PRO A 133 -15.99 8.78 -2.49
N GLN A 134 -15.23 8.02 -3.29
CA GLN A 134 -15.32 6.57 -3.36
C GLN A 134 -14.87 5.91 -2.05
N ILE A 135 -13.78 6.43 -1.46
CA ILE A 135 -13.27 5.97 -0.16
C ILE A 135 -14.27 6.23 0.99
N LEU A 136 -15.06 7.29 0.89
CA LEU A 136 -16.11 7.64 1.85
C LEU A 136 -17.44 6.89 1.58
N GLY A 137 -17.54 6.15 0.47
CA GLY A 137 -18.77 5.48 0.04
C GLY A 137 -19.84 6.43 -0.51
N GLU A 138 -19.47 7.66 -0.88
CA GLU A 138 -20.37 8.67 -1.45
C GLU A 138 -20.63 8.45 -2.95
N GLN A 139 -19.71 7.78 -3.64
CA GLN A 139 -19.86 7.40 -5.04
C GLN A 139 -19.35 5.97 -5.32
N PRO A 140 -20.00 5.26 -6.25
CA PRO A 140 -19.54 3.97 -6.72
C PRO A 140 -18.35 4.06 -7.68
#